data_AF-A0A4R3VVF9-F1
#
_entry.id   AF-A0A4R3VVF9-F1
#
_cell.length_a   1.000
_cell.length_b   1.000
_cell.length_c   1.000
_cell.angle_alpha   90.00
_cell.angle_beta   90.00
_cell.angle_gamma   90.00
#
_symmetry.space_group_name_H-M   'P 1'
#
loop_
_entity.id
_entity.type
_entity.pdbx_description
1 polymer ?
#
loop_
_entity_poly.entity_id
_entity_poly.type
_entity_poly.pdbx_seq_one_letter_code
_entity_poly.pdbx_strand_id
1 'polypeptide(L)'
;MGTDVFLIGGSAGSILILLQILPHLDKDLPFPIVIILHRKSFPQSSLHILLETSAALSVLEAEDKTELENGKCYLAPANYHLLFETKRLLALDASEKVNFSRPSIDVTFESAARIFKNNVGALLLSGGNQDGVEGLLHILQNKGVVAIQDPATAEVSYMPQQALQAIPDIKLLQPDEMATFINKLKYNT
;
A
#
# COMPACT_ATOMS: atom_id res chain seq x y z
N MET A 1 -9.94 -16.65 -6.45
CA MET A 1 -10.40 -15.77 -5.32
C MET A 1 -10.22 -14.32 -5.76
N GLY A 2 -10.97 -13.35 -5.23
CA GLY A 2 -10.95 -11.98 -5.75
C GLY A 2 -10.42 -10.91 -4.79
N THR A 3 -9.88 -9.84 -5.36
CA THR A 3 -9.33 -8.70 -4.61
C THR A 3 -10.42 -7.64 -4.43
N ASP A 4 -10.73 -7.32 -3.18
CA ASP A 4 -11.65 -6.25 -2.77
C ASP A 4 -10.89 -4.94 -2.47
N VAL A 5 -9.59 -5.01 -2.15
CA VAL A 5 -8.69 -3.86 -1.96
C VAL A 5 -7.24 -4.25 -2.20
N PHE A 6 -6.44 -3.33 -2.74
CA PHE A 6 -5.00 -3.49 -2.87
C PHE A 6 -4.25 -2.39 -2.09
N LEU A 7 -3.24 -2.78 -1.32
CA LEU A 7 -2.46 -1.88 -0.47
C LEU A 7 -1.04 -1.71 -1.02
N ILE A 8 -0.50 -0.51 -0.94
CA ILE A 8 0.91 -0.23 -1.26
C ILE A 8 1.54 0.49 -0.07
N GLY A 9 2.54 -0.14 0.55
CA GLY A 9 3.30 0.42 1.67
C GLY A 9 4.71 0.79 1.23
N GLY A 10 5.24 1.92 1.70
CA GLY A 10 6.61 2.32 1.34
C GLY A 10 7.16 3.51 2.13
N SER A 11 8.43 3.82 1.89
CA SER A 11 9.16 4.90 2.57
C SER A 11 10.18 5.54 1.61
N ALA A 12 11.43 5.75 2.04
CA ALA A 12 12.51 6.28 1.22
C ALA A 12 12.66 5.47 -0.09
N GLY A 13 12.65 6.15 -1.23
CA GLY A 13 12.70 5.57 -2.58
C GLY A 13 11.37 5.15 -3.19
N SER A 14 10.27 5.10 -2.41
CA SER A 14 8.99 4.58 -2.90
C SER A 14 8.24 5.52 -3.87
N ILE A 15 8.47 6.84 -3.79
CA ILE A 15 7.77 7.81 -4.66
C ILE A 15 8.14 7.57 -6.12
N LEU A 16 9.42 7.34 -6.44
CA LEU A 16 9.85 7.07 -7.82
C LEU A 16 9.23 5.78 -8.36
N ILE A 17 9.10 4.76 -7.51
CA ILE A 17 8.46 3.49 -7.86
C ILE A 17 6.97 3.70 -8.13
N LEU A 18 6.26 4.46 -7.29
CA LEU A 18 4.85 4.80 -7.53
C LEU A 18 4.65 5.57 -8.85
N LEU A 19 5.52 6.53 -9.17
CA LEU A 19 5.48 7.26 -10.44
C LEU A 19 5.72 6.36 -11.66
N GLN A 20 6.36 5.20 -11.49
CA GLN A 20 6.52 4.20 -12.56
C GLN A 20 5.30 3.29 -12.66
N ILE A 21 4.66 2.91 -11.55
CA ILE A 21 3.58 1.92 -11.54
C ILE A 21 2.23 2.53 -11.89
N LEU A 22 1.88 3.65 -11.26
CA LEU A 22 0.55 4.25 -11.34
C LEU A 22 0.10 4.62 -12.77
N PRO A 23 0.98 5.05 -13.71
CA PRO A 23 0.60 5.30 -15.10
C PRO A 23 0.17 4.04 -15.87
N HIS A 24 0.56 2.85 -15.40
CA HIS A 24 0.37 1.57 -16.09
C HIS A 24 -0.74 0.71 -15.48
N LEU A 25 -1.48 1.24 -14.50
CA LEU A 25 -2.65 0.57 -13.94
C LEU A 25 -3.85 0.67 -14.88
N ASP A 26 -4.66 -0.39 -14.90
CA ASP A 26 -5.88 -0.41 -15.69
C ASP A 26 -6.93 0.55 -15.10
N LYS A 27 -7.62 1.31 -15.97
CA LYS A 27 -8.62 2.32 -15.55
C LYS A 27 -9.89 1.72 -14.93
N ASP A 28 -10.15 0.44 -15.21
CA ASP A 28 -11.34 -0.29 -14.80
C ASP A 28 -11.07 -1.28 -13.65
N LEU A 29 -10.03 -1.03 -12.84
CA LEU A 29 -9.72 -1.88 -11.69
C LEU A 29 -10.96 -2.05 -10.78
N PRO A 30 -11.38 -3.31 -10.49
CA PRO A 30 -12.61 -3.58 -9.75
C PRO A 30 -12.46 -3.40 -8.23
N PHE A 31 -11.40 -2.74 -7.78
CA PHE A 31 -11.08 -2.48 -6.38
C PHE A 31 -10.34 -1.14 -6.23
N PRO A 32 -10.39 -0.52 -5.03
CA PRO A 32 -9.56 0.62 -4.66
C PRO A 32 -8.10 0.22 -4.40
N ILE A 33 -7.20 1.18 -4.54
CA ILE A 33 -5.81 1.11 -4.07
C ILE A 33 -5.62 2.05 -2.89
N VAL A 34 -4.97 1.61 -1.82
CA VAL A 34 -4.61 2.45 -0.67
C VAL A 34 -3.09 2.52 -0.55
N ILE A 35 -2.54 3.74 -0.53
CA ILE A 35 -1.10 4.01 -0.53
C ILE A 35 -0.71 4.58 0.84
N ILE A 36 0.25 3.94 1.49
CA ILE A 36 0.76 4.32 2.80
C ILE A 36 2.26 4.61 2.67
N LEU A 37 2.63 5.87 2.87
CA LEU A 37 4.02 6.31 2.78
C LEU A 37 4.49 6.94 4.08
N HIS A 38 5.69 6.58 4.53
CA HIS A 38 6.37 7.37 5.56
C HIS A 38 6.70 8.74 5.00
N ARG A 39 6.06 9.78 5.54
CA ARG A 39 6.31 11.16 5.14
C ARG A 39 6.26 12.08 6.35
N LYS A 40 7.09 13.13 6.30
CA LYS A 40 6.99 14.23 7.26
C LYS A 40 5.74 15.04 6.95
N SER A 41 5.11 15.55 7.99
CA SER A 41 4.01 16.50 7.86
C SER A 41 4.52 17.83 7.33
N PHE A 42 4.11 18.17 6.11
CA PHE A 42 4.27 19.52 5.57
C PHE A 42 2.88 20.17 5.44
N PRO A 43 2.71 21.46 5.81
CA PRO A 43 1.40 22.14 5.79
C PRO A 43 0.70 22.16 4.42
N GLN A 44 1.43 21.88 3.35
CA GLN A 44 0.95 21.84 1.96
C GLN A 44 1.53 20.62 1.24
N SER A 45 1.35 19.42 1.80
CA SER A 45 1.81 18.20 1.13
C SER A 45 1.01 17.97 -0.17
N SER A 46 1.60 18.32 -1.30
CA SER A 46 1.08 18.11 -2.66
C SER A 46 1.36 16.71 -3.21
N LEU A 47 1.70 15.74 -2.36
CA LEU A 47 2.13 14.42 -2.81
C LEU A 47 1.02 13.69 -3.60
N HIS A 48 -0.23 13.74 -3.16
CA HIS A 48 -1.33 13.14 -3.93
C HIS A 48 -1.47 13.80 -5.31
N ILE A 49 -1.32 15.13 -5.41
CA ILE A 49 -1.34 15.88 -6.67
C ILE A 49 -0.19 15.41 -7.58
N LEU A 50 1.03 15.28 -7.04
CA LEU A 50 2.18 14.78 -7.79
C LEU A 50 1.89 13.38 -8.36
N LEU A 51 1.41 12.46 -7.52
CA LEU A 51 1.08 11.10 -7.96
C LEU A 51 -0.03 11.14 -9.03
N GLU A 52 -1.07 11.94 -8.81
CA GLU A 52 -2.21 12.10 -9.73
C GLU A 52 -1.77 12.57 -11.12
N THR A 53 -0.79 13.48 -11.21
CA THR A 53 -0.31 13.99 -12.52
C THR A 53 0.21 12.90 -13.46
N SER A 54 0.65 11.77 -12.90
CA SER A 54 1.21 10.64 -13.66
C SER A 54 0.27 9.42 -13.69
N ALA A 55 -0.70 9.35 -12.79
CA ALA A 55 -1.50 8.15 -12.58
C ALA A 55 -2.58 7.96 -13.66
N ALA A 56 -2.87 6.70 -13.98
CA ALA A 56 -4.02 6.36 -14.82
C ALA A 56 -5.36 6.47 -14.05
N LEU A 57 -5.32 6.39 -12.73
CA LEU A 57 -6.45 6.49 -11.80
C LEU A 57 -6.41 7.82 -11.02
N SER A 58 -7.57 8.29 -10.57
CA SER A 58 -7.63 9.43 -9.63
C SER A 58 -6.89 9.09 -8.34
N VAL A 59 -6.10 10.04 -7.83
CA VAL A 59 -5.34 9.89 -6.57
C VAL A 59 -5.81 10.94 -5.59
N LEU A 60 -6.45 10.50 -4.51
CA LEU A 60 -7.01 11.35 -3.48
C LEU A 60 -6.18 11.21 -2.20
N GLU A 61 -6.04 12.27 -1.42
CA GLU A 61 -5.62 12.11 -0.03
C GLU A 61 -6.84 11.72 0.81
N ALA A 62 -6.69 10.69 1.66
CA ALA A 62 -7.80 10.22 2.47
C ALA A 62 -8.10 11.20 3.60
N GLU A 63 -9.38 11.54 3.75
CA GLU A 63 -9.95 12.26 4.89
C GLU A 63 -10.58 11.28 5.88
N ASP A 64 -10.92 11.74 7.08
CA ASP A 64 -11.68 10.90 8.01
C ASP A 64 -13.03 10.53 7.41
N LYS A 65 -13.44 9.27 7.58
CA LYS A 65 -14.65 8.69 7.00
C LYS A 65 -14.70 8.71 5.47
N THR A 66 -13.54 8.63 4.81
CA THR A 66 -13.48 8.47 3.35
C THR A 66 -14.12 7.15 2.92
N GLU A 67 -15.09 7.22 2.00
CA GLU A 67 -15.66 6.06 1.33
C GLU A 67 -14.78 5.61 0.14
N LEU A 68 -14.57 4.30 0.04
CA LEU A 68 -13.73 3.67 -0.98
C LEU A 68 -14.52 3.31 -2.24
N GLU A 69 -14.09 3.85 -3.36
CA GLU A 69 -14.60 3.56 -4.69
C GLU A 69 -13.58 2.76 -5.51
N ASN A 70 -14.08 1.85 -6.34
CA ASN A 70 -13.25 1.08 -7.25
C ASN A 70 -12.57 1.99 -8.27
N GLY A 71 -11.37 1.64 -8.73
CA GLY A 71 -10.64 2.43 -9.72
C GLY A 71 -10.14 3.78 -9.19
N LYS A 72 -9.96 3.90 -7.87
CA LYS A 72 -9.34 5.08 -7.24
C LYS A 72 -8.18 4.69 -6.35
N CYS A 73 -7.22 5.62 -6.20
CA CYS A 73 -6.11 5.51 -5.28
C CYS A 73 -6.31 6.48 -4.10
N TYR A 74 -6.04 6.02 -2.88
CA TYR A 74 -6.18 6.80 -1.65
C TYR A 74 -4.85 6.85 -0.90
N LEU A 75 -4.27 8.03 -0.77
CA LEU A 75 -3.03 8.28 -0.04
C LEU A 75 -3.34 8.56 1.44
N ALA A 76 -2.75 7.79 2.35
CA ALA A 76 -2.89 8.01 3.79
C ALA A 76 -2.28 9.36 4.20
N PRO A 77 -3.03 10.25 4.89
CA PRO A 77 -2.54 11.57 5.33
C PRO A 77 -1.36 11.45 6.30
N ALA A 78 -0.48 12.46 6.30
CA ALA A 78 0.57 12.53 7.30
C ALA A 78 -0.02 12.73 8.72
N ASN A 79 0.69 12.27 9.76
CA ASN A 79 0.29 12.38 11.17
C ASN A 79 -0.99 11.64 11.58
N TYR A 80 -1.57 10.78 10.75
CA TYR A 80 -2.64 9.86 11.16
C TYR A 80 -2.31 8.44 10.73
N HIS A 81 -2.70 7.46 11.53
CA HIS A 81 -2.87 6.10 11.02
C HIS A 81 -4.13 6.07 10.17
N LEU A 82 -4.08 5.31 9.07
CA LEU A 82 -5.24 5.08 8.23
C LEU A 82 -5.76 3.68 8.50
N LEU A 83 -6.98 3.57 9.01
CA LEU A 83 -7.61 2.31 9.38
C LEU A 83 -8.79 2.02 8.46
N PHE A 84 -9.07 0.74 8.24
CA PHE A 84 -10.34 0.32 7.69
C PHE A 84 -11.34 0.09 8.83
N GLU A 85 -12.50 0.74 8.78
CA GLU A 85 -13.63 0.46 9.68
C GLU A 85 -14.55 -0.61 9.10
N THR A 86 -14.76 -0.56 7.79
CA THR A 86 -15.52 -1.55 7.02
C THR A 86 -14.80 -1.80 5.69
N LYS A 87 -15.36 -2.68 4.85
CA LYS A 87 -14.83 -2.92 3.49
C LYS A 87 -14.85 -1.68 2.58
N ARG A 88 -15.58 -0.62 2.97
CA ARG A 88 -15.78 0.58 2.15
C ARG A 88 -15.47 1.88 2.87
N LEU A 89 -15.07 1.86 4.13
CA LEU A 89 -14.90 3.06 4.94
C LEU A 89 -13.53 3.10 5.60
N LEU A 90 -12.79 4.17 5.33
CA LEU A 90 -11.54 4.50 6.00
C LEU A 90 -11.78 5.45 7.18
N ALA A 91 -10.94 5.35 8.21
CA ALA A 91 -10.93 6.29 9.32
C ALA A 91 -9.51 6.71 9.68
N LEU A 92 -9.38 7.94 10.18
CA LEU A 92 -8.12 8.47 10.67
C LEU A 92 -8.00 8.25 12.16
N ASP A 93 -6.87 7.68 12.58
CA ASP A 93 -6.55 7.46 13.98
C ASP A 93 -5.31 8.27 14.38
N ALA A 94 -5.42 8.96 15.51
CA ALA A 94 -4.39 9.84 16.05
C ALA A 94 -3.63 9.23 17.23
N SER A 95 -3.71 7.91 17.41
CA SER A 95 -2.99 7.20 18.48
C SER A 95 -1.47 7.28 18.30
N GLU A 96 -0.74 6.77 19.30
CA GLU A 96 0.72 6.83 19.36
C GLU A 96 1.38 6.19 18.14
N LYS A 97 2.57 6.69 17.78
CA LYS A 97 3.32 6.20 16.63
C LYS A 97 3.66 4.71 16.79
N VAL A 98 3.49 3.95 15.72
CA VAL A 98 3.92 2.55 15.62
C VAL A 98 5.17 2.50 14.73
N ASN A 99 6.20 1.76 15.14
CA ASN A 99 7.51 1.74 14.45
C ASN A 99 8.10 3.14 14.22
N PHE A 100 7.87 4.08 15.15
CA PHE A 100 8.26 5.49 15.05
C PHE A 100 7.59 6.28 13.89
N SER A 101 6.59 5.70 13.22
CA SER A 101 5.89 6.30 12.09
C SER A 101 4.40 6.52 12.34
N ARG A 102 3.85 7.56 11.70
CA ARG A 102 2.42 7.85 11.59
C ARG A 102 2.18 8.65 10.30
N PRO A 103 1.70 8.01 9.22
CA PRO A 103 1.09 6.67 9.18
C PRO A 103 2.09 5.51 9.33
N SER A 104 1.64 4.43 9.97
CA SER A 104 2.33 3.13 9.98
C SER A 104 1.68 2.21 8.97
N ILE A 105 2.52 1.52 8.19
CA ILE A 105 2.12 0.54 7.18
C ILE A 105 1.52 -0.69 7.87
N ASP A 106 2.15 -1.17 8.95
CA ASP A 106 1.67 -2.33 9.71
C ASP A 106 0.23 -2.12 10.19
N VAL A 107 -0.05 -0.96 10.79
CA VAL A 107 -1.38 -0.63 11.32
C VAL A 107 -2.46 -0.70 10.24
N THR A 108 -2.19 -0.12 9.05
CA THR A 108 -3.15 -0.18 7.94
C THR A 108 -3.30 -1.60 7.40
N PHE A 109 -2.20 -2.31 7.18
CA PHE A 109 -2.21 -3.68 6.64
C PHE A 109 -2.92 -4.65 7.57
N GLU A 110 -2.69 -4.56 8.88
CA GLU A 110 -3.35 -5.38 9.90
C GLU A 110 -4.87 -5.13 9.93
N SER A 111 -5.31 -3.85 9.88
CA SER A 111 -6.73 -3.51 9.84
C SER A 111 -7.42 -4.06 8.59
N ALA A 112 -6.76 -3.98 7.43
CA ALA A 112 -7.26 -4.55 6.19
C ALA A 112 -7.32 -6.08 6.23
N ALA A 113 -6.27 -6.74 6.73
CA ALA A 113 -6.23 -8.19 6.87
C ALA A 113 -7.41 -8.72 7.70
N ARG A 114 -7.78 -8.00 8.77
CA ARG A 114 -8.93 -8.36 9.61
C ARG A 114 -10.27 -8.28 8.86
N ILE A 115 -10.47 -7.24 8.05
CA ILE A 115 -11.75 -6.93 7.39
C ILE A 115 -11.93 -7.69 6.06
N PHE A 116 -10.90 -7.76 5.23
CA PHE A 116 -10.98 -8.30 3.87
C PHE A 116 -10.59 -9.78 3.78
N LYS A 117 -9.90 -10.30 4.79
CA LYS A 117 -9.46 -11.70 4.84
C LYS A 117 -8.62 -12.07 3.61
N ASN A 118 -9.10 -13.01 2.81
CA ASN A 118 -8.44 -13.50 1.61
C ASN A 118 -8.65 -12.59 0.38
N ASN A 119 -9.40 -11.50 0.53
CA ASN A 119 -9.68 -10.55 -0.54
C ASN A 119 -8.82 -9.27 -0.47
N VAL A 120 -7.72 -9.27 0.28
CA VAL A 120 -6.74 -8.16 0.28
C VAL A 120 -5.45 -8.57 -0.42
N GLY A 121 -4.94 -7.68 -1.26
CA GLY A 121 -3.58 -7.74 -1.80
C GLY A 121 -2.70 -6.65 -1.19
N ALA A 122 -1.40 -6.89 -1.06
CA ALA A 122 -0.45 -5.87 -0.63
C ALA A 122 0.90 -5.96 -1.36
N LEU A 123 1.49 -4.79 -1.58
CA LEU A 123 2.85 -4.60 -2.09
C LEU A 123 3.65 -3.72 -1.12
N LEU A 124 4.77 -4.24 -0.61
CA LEU A 124 5.72 -3.46 0.20
C LEU A 124 6.92 -3.03 -0.63
N LEU A 125 7.19 -1.73 -0.62
CA LEU A 125 8.21 -1.07 -1.43
C LEU A 125 9.47 -0.74 -0.63
N SER A 126 10.42 -0.07 -1.29
CA SER A 126 11.64 0.50 -0.71
C SER A 126 11.41 1.29 0.60
N GLY A 127 12.29 1.07 1.58
CA GLY A 127 12.21 1.76 2.86
C GLY A 127 13.33 1.43 3.85
N GLY A 128 13.52 2.32 4.83
CA GLY A 128 14.65 2.29 5.78
C GLY A 128 14.38 1.65 7.14
N ASN A 129 13.21 1.04 7.36
CA ASN A 129 12.86 0.33 8.58
C ASN A 129 12.02 -0.91 8.24
N GLN A 130 11.49 -1.62 9.24
CA GLN A 130 10.72 -2.86 9.05
C GLN A 130 9.18 -2.66 9.06
N ASP A 131 8.69 -1.43 9.06
CA ASP A 131 7.25 -1.16 9.11
C ASP A 131 6.57 -1.67 7.83
N GLY A 132 5.56 -2.53 8.00
CA GLY A 132 4.85 -3.24 6.94
C GLY A 132 5.11 -4.75 6.95
N VAL A 133 6.18 -5.24 7.58
CA VAL A 133 6.52 -6.68 7.63
C VAL A 133 5.49 -7.47 8.43
N GLU A 134 5.11 -7.00 9.62
CA GLU A 134 4.09 -7.66 10.45
C GLU A 134 2.70 -7.57 9.78
N GLY A 135 2.42 -6.45 9.13
CA GLY A 135 1.23 -6.27 8.31
C GLY A 135 1.12 -7.28 7.17
N LEU A 136 2.22 -7.54 6.44
CA LEU A 136 2.25 -8.58 5.41
C LEU A 136 2.01 -9.98 6.00
N LEU A 137 2.60 -10.30 7.16
CA LEU A 137 2.35 -11.55 7.86
C LEU A 137 0.86 -11.70 8.22
N HIS A 138 0.21 -10.65 8.71
CA HIS A 138 -1.22 -10.65 9.00
C HIS A 138 -2.07 -10.87 7.75
N ILE A 139 -1.74 -10.25 6.62
CA ILE A 139 -2.42 -10.47 5.34
C ILE A 139 -2.26 -11.94 4.91
N LEU A 140 -1.04 -12.47 4.97
CA LEU A 140 -0.75 -13.86 4.59
C LEU A 140 -1.47 -14.88 5.50
N GLN A 141 -1.49 -14.65 6.81
CA GLN A 141 -2.24 -15.47 7.78
C GLN A 141 -3.75 -15.50 7.49
N ASN A 142 -4.29 -14.40 6.94
CA ASN A 142 -5.68 -14.31 6.51
C ASN A 142 -5.89 -14.74 5.05
N LYS A 143 -4.89 -15.38 4.43
CA LYS A 143 -4.89 -15.92 3.06
C LYS A 143 -5.00 -14.85 1.96
N GLY A 144 -4.62 -13.60 2.26
CA GLY A 144 -4.47 -12.56 1.26
C GLY A 144 -3.20 -12.74 0.42
N VAL A 145 -3.04 -11.90 -0.59
CA VAL A 145 -1.90 -11.95 -1.51
C VAL A 145 -0.87 -10.90 -1.09
N VAL A 146 0.40 -11.29 -1.01
CA VAL A 146 1.49 -10.39 -0.65
C VAL A 146 2.61 -10.44 -1.68
N ALA A 147 3.20 -9.29 -1.96
CA ALA A 147 4.39 -9.14 -2.76
C ALA A 147 5.28 -8.03 -2.18
N ILE A 148 6.56 -8.03 -2.54
CA ILE A 148 7.49 -6.96 -2.20
C ILE A 148 8.24 -6.51 -3.45
N GLN A 149 8.72 -5.28 -3.42
CA GLN A 149 9.77 -4.85 -4.33
C GLN A 149 11.01 -5.72 -4.15
N ASP A 150 11.57 -6.20 -5.25
CA ASP A 150 12.86 -6.92 -5.21
C ASP A 150 13.91 -6.02 -4.53
N PRO A 151 14.54 -6.47 -3.41
CA PRO A 151 15.57 -5.71 -2.72
C PRO A 151 16.70 -5.19 -3.60
N ALA A 152 17.02 -5.87 -4.71
CA ALA A 152 18.06 -5.46 -5.65
C ALA A 152 17.68 -4.19 -6.45
N THR A 153 16.39 -3.86 -6.53
CA THR A 153 15.88 -2.67 -7.23
C THR A 153 15.48 -1.53 -6.30
N ALA A 154 15.45 -1.78 -4.99
CA ALA A 154 15.06 -0.80 -3.99
C ALA A 154 16.19 0.21 -3.74
N GLU A 155 15.87 1.51 -3.80
CA GLU A 155 16.82 2.56 -3.42
C GLU A 155 17.27 2.40 -1.96
N VAL A 156 16.33 2.04 -1.08
CA VAL A 156 16.59 1.66 0.31
C VAL A 156 16.01 0.27 0.53
N SER A 157 16.89 -0.72 0.53
CA SER A 157 16.52 -2.14 0.49
C SER A 157 16.20 -2.76 1.85
N TYR A 158 16.38 -2.04 2.96
CA TYR A 158 16.21 -2.61 4.31
C TYR A 158 14.80 -3.18 4.52
N MET A 159 13.75 -2.40 4.24
CA MET A 159 12.35 -2.81 4.41
C MET A 159 11.99 -4.09 3.62
N PRO A 160 12.21 -4.17 2.29
CA PRO A 160 11.94 -5.40 1.55
C PRO A 160 12.86 -6.56 1.95
N GLN A 161 14.11 -6.32 2.40
CA GLN A 161 14.96 -7.39 2.94
C GLN A 161 14.39 -7.99 4.22
N GLN A 162 13.85 -7.16 5.13
CA GLN A 162 13.20 -7.65 6.35
C GLN A 162 11.96 -8.49 6.02
N ALA A 163 11.16 -8.06 5.04
CA ALA A 163 10.02 -8.85 4.57
C ALA A 163 10.43 -10.20 3.98
N LEU A 164 11.49 -10.24 3.15
CA LEU A 164 12.01 -11.48 2.58
C LEU A 164 12.56 -12.44 3.65
N GLN A 165 13.18 -11.90 4.70
CA GLN A 165 13.65 -12.71 5.84
C GLN A 165 12.48 -13.33 6.63
N ALA A 166 11.40 -12.57 6.83
CA ALA A 166 10.23 -13.04 7.58
C ALA A 166 9.31 -13.97 6.77
N ILE A 167 9.28 -13.79 5.44
CA ILE A 167 8.44 -14.54 4.50
C ILE A 167 9.32 -15.04 3.35
N PRO A 168 10.02 -16.18 3.50
CA PRO A 168 11.02 -16.64 2.52
C PRO A 168 10.48 -16.86 1.10
N ASP A 169 9.23 -17.30 0.97
CA ASP A 169 8.57 -17.55 -0.33
C ASP A 169 7.73 -16.37 -0.83
N ILE A 170 7.96 -15.16 -0.29
CA ILE A 170 7.23 -13.97 -0.74
C ILE A 170 7.54 -13.65 -2.20
N LYS A 171 6.51 -13.20 -2.92
CA LYS A 171 6.69 -12.80 -4.32
C LYS A 171 7.54 -11.53 -4.43
N LEU A 172 8.70 -11.65 -5.07
CA LEU A 172 9.53 -10.53 -5.48
C LEU A 172 9.03 -9.98 -6.80
N LEU A 173 8.94 -8.65 -6.90
CA LEU A 173 8.56 -7.96 -8.14
C LEU A 173 9.64 -6.93 -8.51
N GLN A 174 10.05 -6.97 -9.76
CA GLN A 174 10.77 -5.88 -10.41
C GLN A 174 9.79 -4.73 -10.70
N PRO A 175 10.23 -3.46 -10.74
CA PRO A 175 9.34 -2.31 -10.94
C PRO A 175 8.41 -2.41 -12.16
N ASP A 176 8.89 -2.96 -13.27
CA ASP A 176 8.15 -3.16 -14.52
C ASP A 176 7.09 -4.29 -14.44
N GLU A 177 7.19 -5.17 -13.44
CA GLU A 177 6.23 -6.26 -13.21
C GLU A 177 5.06 -5.83 -12.32
N MET A 178 5.23 -4.79 -11.52
CA MET A 178 4.30 -4.43 -10.44
C MET A 178 2.92 -4.01 -10.96
N ALA A 179 2.85 -3.18 -11.99
CA ALA A 179 1.57 -2.77 -12.58
C ALA A 179 0.84 -3.98 -13.19
N THR A 180 1.56 -4.82 -13.93
CA THR A 180 1.02 -6.07 -14.50
C THR A 180 0.51 -7.01 -13.42
N PHE A 181 1.22 -7.12 -12.29
CA PHE A 181 0.79 -7.92 -11.15
C PHE A 181 -0.54 -7.42 -10.58
N ILE A 182 -0.65 -6.11 -10.32
CA ILE A 182 -1.88 -5.49 -9.79
C ILE A 182 -3.03 -5.68 -10.77
N ASN A 183 -2.83 -5.41 -12.06
CA ASN A 183 -3.84 -5.53 -13.09
C ASN A 183 -4.37 -6.96 -13.22
N LYS A 184 -3.53 -7.99 -13.05
CA LYS A 184 -3.96 -9.39 -13.14
C LYS A 184 -4.88 -9.84 -11.99
N LEU A 185 -4.87 -9.15 -10.85
CA LEU A 185 -5.75 -9.47 -9.72
C LEU A 185 -7.24 -9.27 -10.04
N LYS A 186 -7.57 -8.53 -11.10
CA LYS A 186 -8.96 -8.35 -11.56
C LYS A 186 -9.62 -9.63 -12.08
N TYR A 187 -8.83 -10.63 -12.49
CA TYR A 187 -9.32 -11.80 -13.20
C TYR A 187 -9.51 -13.05 -12.33
N ASN A 188 -9.38 -12.96 -11.00
CA ASN A 188 -9.52 -14.09 -10.08
C ASN A 188 -8.80 -15.36 -10.58
N THR A 189 -7.50 -15.47 -10.38
CA THR A 189 -6.82 -16.78 -10.48
C THR A 189 -7.42 -17.79 -9.52
#